data_AF-A0A942IZ69-F1
#
_entry.id   AF-A0A942IZ69-F1
#
_cell.length_a   1.000
_cell.length_b   1.000
_cell.length_c   1.000
_cell.angle_alpha   90.00
_cell.angle_beta   90.00
_cell.angle_gamma   90.00
#
_symmetry.space_group_name_H-M   'P 1'
#
loop_
_entity.id
_entity.type
_entity.pdbx_description
1 polymer ?
#
loop_
_entity_poly.entity_id
_entity_poly.type
_entity_poly.pdbx_seq_one_letter_code
_entity_poly.pdbx_strand_id
1 'polypeptide(L)' 'LVESLLFGFGSALGFTLALAMFAGIRERLEGADVPVHFRGTAIAMITAGIMSLAFMGFAGLDRYG' A
#
# COMPACT_ATOMS: atom_id res chain seq x y z
N LEU A 1 -2.10 23.86 16.27
CA LEU A 1 -3.38 23.66 15.55
C LEU A 1 -3.17 23.41 14.06
N VAL A 2 -2.53 24.34 13.34
CA VAL A 2 -2.23 24.18 11.89
C VAL A 2 -1.36 22.95 11.62
N GLU A 3 -0.32 22.73 12.43
CA GLU A 3 0.55 21.54 12.31
C GLU A 3 -0.23 20.22 12.46
N SER A 4 -1.08 20.11 13.47
CA SER A 4 -1.92 18.92 13.68
C SER A 4 -2.93 18.70 12.56
N LEU A 5 -3.46 19.78 11.96
CA LEU A 5 -4.32 19.71 10.77
C LEU A 5 -3.55 19.19 9.56
N LEU A 6 -2.34 19.71 9.33
CA LEU A 6 -1.47 19.28 8.23
C LEU A 6 -1.04 17.81 8.41
N PHE A 7 -0.67 17.40 9.62
CA PHE A 7 -0.35 16.00 9.93
C PHE A 7 -1.55 15.08 9.72
N GLY A 8 -2.73 15.46 10.21
CA GLY A 8 -3.96 14.69 10.01
C GLY A 8 -4.34 14.57 8.54
N PHE A 9 -4.26 15.66 7.78
CA PHE A 9 -4.52 15.68 6.35
C PHE A 9 -3.51 14.83 5.56
N GLY A 10 -2.22 14.96 5.86
CA GLY A 10 -1.17 14.14 5.24
C GLY A 10 -1.35 12.65 5.54
N SER A 11 -1.73 12.31 6.78
CA SER A 11 -2.02 10.92 7.18
C SER A 11 -3.24 10.35 6.44
N ALA A 12 -4.31 11.15 6.30
CA ALA A 12 -5.50 10.75 5.56
C ALA A 12 -5.17 10.52 4.07
N LEU A 13 -4.42 11.43 3.44
CA LEU A 13 -3.98 11.27 2.05
C LEU A 13 -3.13 10.01 1.85
N GLY A 14 -2.17 9.76 2.75
CA GLY A 14 -1.33 8.56 2.71
C GLY A 14 -2.15 7.28 2.85
N PHE A 15 -3.13 7.27 3.75
CA PHE A 15 -4.03 6.13 3.92
C PHE A 15 -4.94 5.91 2.69
N THR A 16 -5.49 6.97 2.12
CA THR A 16 -6.28 6.88 0.87
C THR A 16 -5.44 6.32 -0.28
N LEU A 17 -4.18 6.75 -0.41
CA LEU A 17 -3.26 6.20 -1.41
C LEU A 17 -3.01 4.70 -1.19
N ALA A 18 -2.81 4.26 0.05
CA ALA A 18 -2.64 2.85 0.38
C ALA A 18 -3.89 2.02 0.01
N LEU A 19 -5.08 2.52 0.31
CA LEU A 19 -6.34 1.86 -0.08
C LEU A 19 -6.49 1.77 -1.61
N ALA A 20 -6.20 2.85 -2.33
CA ALA A 20 -6.29 2.88 -3.79
C ALA A 20 -5.32 1.87 -4.44
N MET A 21 -4.09 1.76 -3.92
CA MET A 21 -3.15 0.72 -4.36
C MET A 21 -3.67 -0.68 -4.07
N PHE A 22 -4.23 -0.93 -2.88
CA PHE A 22 -4.75 -2.24 -2.51
C PHE A 22 -5.91 -2.65 -3.42
N ALA A 23 -6.83 -1.73 -3.69
CA ALA A 23 -7.93 -1.94 -4.62
C ALA A 23 -7.44 -2.24 -6.05
N GLY A 24 -6.48 -1.47 -6.57
CA GLY A 24 -5.93 -1.70 -7.91
C GLY A 24 -5.20 -3.04 -8.06
N ILE A 25 -4.46 -3.46 -7.02
CA ILE A 25 -3.83 -4.79 -7.01
C ILE A 25 -4.91 -5.89 -7.01
N ARG A 26 -5.95 -5.73 -6.18
CA ARG A 26 -7.08 -6.67 -6.10
C ARG A 26 -7.78 -6.84 -7.44
N GLU A 27 -8.09 -5.74 -8.12
CA GLU A 27 -8.72 -5.73 -9.44
C GLU A 27 -7.86 -6.45 -10.48
N ARG A 28 -6.54 -6.20 -10.50
CA ARG A 28 -5.61 -6.91 -11.39
C ARG A 28 -5.53 -8.40 -11.10
N LEU A 29 -5.58 -8.78 -9.83
CA LEU A 29 -5.55 -10.18 -9.38
C LEU A 29 -6.79 -10.96 -9.82
N GLU A 30 -7.96 -10.31 -9.82
CA GLU A 30 -9.22 -10.93 -10.22
C GLU A 30 -9.26 -11.26 -11.72
N GLY A 31 -8.56 -10.48 -12.54
CA GLY A 31 -8.38 -10.75 -13.98
C GLY A 31 -7.16 -11.60 -14.33
N ALA A 32 -6.34 -12.02 -13.36
CA ALA A 32 -5.10 -12.75 -13.60
C ALA A 32 -5.26 -14.26 -13.37
N ASP A 33 -4.58 -15.07 -14.19
CA ASP A 33 -4.50 -16.52 -13.98
C ASP A 33 -3.56 -16.87 -12.82
N VAL A 34 -4.10 -16.83 -11.60
CA VAL A 34 -3.38 -17.20 -10.38
C VAL A 34 -3.49 -18.72 -10.14
N PRO A 35 -2.36 -19.45 -9.99
CA PRO A 35 -2.38 -20.88 -9.71
C PRO A 35 -3.20 -21.22 -8.45
N VAL A 36 -3.92 -22.35 -8.46
CA VAL A 36 -4.80 -22.82 -7.35
C VAL A 36 -4.20 -22.62 -5.96
N HIS A 37 -2.93 -22.99 -5.78
CA HIS A 37 -2.26 -22.97 -4.47
C HIS A 37 -1.98 -21.57 -3.92
N PHE A 38 -1.96 -20.54 -4.78
CA PHE A 38 -1.71 -19.16 -4.39
C PHE A 38 -2.98 -18.31 -4.26
N ARG A 39 -4.15 -18.84 -4.68
CA ARG A 39 -5.40 -18.09 -4.63
C ARG A 39 -5.85 -17.78 -3.19
N GLY A 40 -6.59 -16.69 -3.04
CA GLY A 40 -7.12 -16.26 -1.75
C GLY A 40 -6.07 -15.58 -0.88
N THR A 41 -5.88 -16.09 0.34
CA THR A 41 -5.06 -15.43 1.38
C THR A 41 -3.57 -15.39 1.03
N ALA A 42 -3.04 -16.41 0.36
CA ALA A 42 -1.60 -16.49 0.06
C ALA A 42 -1.13 -15.32 -0.82
N ILE A 43 -1.82 -15.06 -1.93
CA ILE A 43 -1.47 -13.93 -2.79
C ILE A 43 -1.75 -12.58 -2.12
N ALA A 44 -2.78 -12.47 -1.27
CA ALA A 44 -3.04 -11.26 -0.50
C ALA A 44 -1.85 -10.92 0.43
N MET A 45 -1.28 -11.92 1.11
CA MET A 45 -0.10 -11.74 1.96
C MET A 45 1.14 -11.33 1.16
N ILE A 46 1.36 -11.93 -0.02
CA ILE A 46 2.46 -11.54 -0.92
C ILE A 46 2.29 -10.08 -1.36
N THR A 47 1.09 -9.69 -1.79
CA THR A 47 0.82 -8.31 -2.23
C THR A 47 0.95 -7.30 -1.10
N ALA A 48 0.54 -7.66 0.12
CA ALA A 48 0.73 -6.82 1.31
C ALA A 48 2.23 -6.65 1.65
N GLY A 49 3.02 -7.72 1.53
CA GLY A 49 4.47 -7.67 1.71
C GLY A 49 5.16 -6.76 0.67
N ILE A 50 4.79 -6.88 -0.60
CA ILE A 50 5.33 -6.01 -1.67
C ILE A 50 4.93 -4.55 -1.44
N MET A 51 3.68 -4.30 -1.02
CA MET A 51 3.22 -2.95 -0.70
C MET A 51 3.99 -2.35 0.48
N SER A 52 4.27 -3.14 1.51
CA SER A 52 5.12 -2.74 2.64
C SER A 52 6.53 -2.34 2.17
N LEU A 53 7.13 -3.11 1.25
CA LEU A 53 8.43 -2.78 0.65
C LEU A 53 8.38 -1.48 -0.16
N ALA A 54 7.31 -1.25 -0.91
CA ALA A 54 7.11 -0.01 -1.65
C ALA A 54 7.02 1.20 -0.70
N PHE A 55 6.31 1.07 0.43
CA PHE A 55 6.25 2.12 1.45
C PHE A 55 7.58 2.33 2.17
N MET A 56 8.34 1.26 2.45
CA MET A 56 9.69 1.36 3.03
C MET A 56 10.65 2.15 2.14
N GLY A 57 10.47 2.15 0.81
CA GLY A 57 11.25 2.99 -0.10
C GLY A 57 11.16 4.49 0.22
N PHE A 58 10.06 4.96 0.83
CA PHE A 58 9.90 6.35 1.25
C PHE A 58 10.46 6.63 2.65
N ALA A 59 10.73 5.61 3.47
CA ALA A 59 11.19 5.77 4.84
C ALA A 59 12.61 6.39 4.96
N GLY A 60 13.39 6.38 3.87
CA GLY A 60 14.73 6.99 3.82
C GLY A 60 14.76 8.47 3.41
N LEU A 61 13.62 9.07 3.02
CA LEU A 61 13.58 10.44 2.48
C LEU A 61 13.97 11.52 3.49
N ASP A 62 13.73 11.30 4.78
CA ASP A 62 14.06 12.24 5.85
C ASP A 62 15.56 12.26 6.20
N ARG A 63 16.32 11.24 5.78
CA ARG A 63 17.73 11.07 6.18
C ARG A 63 18.71 11.97 5.41
N TYR A 64 18.28 12.54 4.28
CA TYR A 64 19.12 13.35 3.39
C TYR A 64 18.68 14.82 3.33
N GLY A 65 17.82 15.26 4.25
CA GLY A 65 17.36 16.65 4.41
C GLY A 65 18.10 17.41 5.49
#